data_AF-A0A965LAD6-F1
#
_entry.id   AF-A0A965LAD6-F1
#
_cell.length_a   1.000
_cell.length_b   1.000
_cell.length_c   1.000
_cell.angle_alpha   90.00
_cell.angle_beta   90.00
_cell.angle_gamma   90.00
#
_symmetry.space_group_name_H-M   'P 1'
#
loop_
_entity.id
_entity.type
_entity.pdbx_description
1 polymer ?
#
loop_
_entity_poly.entity_id
_entity_poly.type
_entity_poly.pdbx_seq_one_letter_code
_entity_poly.pdbx_strand_id
1 'polypeptide(L)' 'MAVRKTLLKSDTGVCLTRVEEVAGVKVKATHYRLTTLRPNQPKVIADQALAEAAFAAEVAASKRDPVADRMAASL' A
#
# COMPACT_ATOMS: atom_id res chain seq x y z
N MET A 1 -0.78 3.77 21.51
CA MET A 1 -1.42 2.61 20.87
C MET A 1 -0.36 1.92 20.03
N ALA A 2 -0.14 0.62 20.23
CA ALA A 2 0.84 -0.10 19.42
C ALA A 2 0.25 -0.31 18.02
N VAL A 3 1.02 -0.03 16.97
CA VAL A 3 0.59 -0.23 15.59
C VAL A 3 1.51 -1.25 14.96
N ARG A 4 0.95 -2.38 14.54
CA ARG A 4 1.67 -3.40 13.79
C ARG A 4 1.47 -3.14 12.31
N LYS A 5 2.57 -3.01 11.57
CA LYS A 5 2.56 -2.87 10.11
C LYS A 5 3.11 -4.13 9.49
N THR A 6 2.46 -4.63 8.47
CA THR A 6 2.89 -5.82 7.73
C THR A 6 2.78 -5.53 6.26
N LEU A 7 3.91 -5.56 5.55
CA LEU A 7 3.92 -5.45 4.10
C LEU A 7 3.28 -6.72 3.53
N LEU A 8 2.20 -6.55 2.76
CA LEU A 8 1.52 -7.67 2.11
C LEU A 8 2.07 -7.88 0.69
N LYS A 9 2.16 -6.80 -0.09
CA LYS A 9 2.55 -6.82 -1.50
C LYS A 9 3.32 -5.55 -1.85
N SER A 10 4.26 -5.67 -2.78
CA SER A 10 4.96 -4.54 -3.39
C SER A 10 5.26 -4.86 -4.85
N ASP A 11 4.92 -3.96 -5.78
CA ASP A 11 5.23 -4.09 -7.21
C ASP A 11 5.32 -2.71 -7.87
N THR A 12 6.30 -2.50 -8.75
CA THR A 12 6.50 -1.23 -9.50
C THR A 12 6.38 0.03 -8.65
N GLY A 13 6.93 0.00 -7.43
CA GLY A 13 6.88 1.13 -6.49
C GLY A 13 5.53 1.40 -5.84
N VAL A 14 4.55 0.51 -6.04
CA VAL A 14 3.29 0.45 -5.28
C VAL A 14 3.47 -0.55 -4.13
N CYS A 15 3.11 -0.16 -2.91
CA CYS A 15 3.17 -1.04 -1.74
C CYS A 15 1.81 -1.09 -1.03
N LEU A 16 1.38 -2.29 -0.69
CA LEU A 16 0.19 -2.55 0.12
C LEU A 16 0.63 -3.05 1.51
N THR A 17 0.34 -2.25 2.53
CA THR A 17 0.67 -2.54 3.93
C THR A 17 -0.59 -2.74 4.73
N ARG A 18 -0.71 -3.87 5.42
CA ARG A 18 -1.72 -4.06 6.47
C ARG A 18 -1.26 -3.36 7.73
N VAL A 19 -2.14 -2.56 8.31
CA VAL A 19 -1.91 -1.80 9.53
C VAL A 19 -2.94 -2.25 10.55
N GLU A 20 -2.45 -2.82 11.64
CA GLU A 20 -3.26 -3.28 12.75
C GLU A 20 -3.01 -2.38 13.95
N GLU A 21 -4.09 -1.85 14.51
CA GLU A 21 -4.06 -1.15 15.78
C GLU A 21 -4.22 -2.18 16.89
N VAL A 22 -3.19 -2.32 17.72
CA VAL A 22 -3.12 -3.33 18.78
C VAL A 22 -3.31 -2.66 20.14
N ALA A 23 -4.21 -3.25 20.93
CA ALA A 23 -4.46 -2.88 22.33
C ALA A 23 -4.19 -4.10 23.21
N GLY A 24 -3.02 -4.14 23.85
CA GLY A 24 -2.55 -5.32 24.57
C GLY A 24 -2.22 -6.46 23.61
N VAL A 25 -2.94 -7.59 23.74
CA VAL A 25 -2.78 -8.79 22.89
C VAL A 25 -3.79 -8.84 21.74
N LYS A 26 -4.80 -7.96 21.74
CA LYS A 26 -5.90 -7.98 20.76
C LYS A 26 -5.71 -6.90 19.69
N VAL A 27 -6.05 -7.25 18.45
CA VAL A 27 -6.19 -6.30 17.35
C VAL A 27 -7.54 -5.59 17.49
N LYS A 28 -7.50 -4.26 17.65
CA LYS A 28 -8.67 -3.40 17.82
C LYS A 28 -9.24 -2.95 16.47
N ALA A 29 -8.36 -2.66 15.51
CA ALA A 29 -8.74 -2.26 14.17
C ALA A 29 -7.71 -2.76 13.16
N THR A 30 -8.17 -3.08 11.95
CA THR A 30 -7.30 -3.37 10.81
C THR A 30 -7.68 -2.43 9.67
N HIS A 31 -6.69 -1.81 9.06
CA HIS A 31 -6.85 -1.09 7.80
C HIS A 31 -5.65 -1.37 6.90
N TYR A 32 -5.79 -1.05 5.63
CA TYR A 32 -4.81 -1.29 4.59
C TYR A 32 -4.36 0.04 4.03
N ARG A 33 -3.06 0.26 3.98
CA ARG A 33 -2.44 1.45 3.43
C ARG A 33 -1.79 1.11 2.10
N LEU A 34 -2.23 1.81 1.05
CA LEU A 34 -1.63 1.76 -0.27
C LEU A 34 -0.74 2.99 -0.46
N THR A 35 0.53 2.77 -0.77
CA THR A 35 1.51 3.82 -1.10
C THR A 35 2.04 3.61 -2.50
N THR A 36 2.37 4.70 -3.19
CA THR A 36 2.89 4.69 -4.57
C THR A 36 4.08 5.64 -4.67
N LEU A 37 4.90 5.50 -5.71
CA LEU A 37 5.96 6.48 -6.03
C LEU A 37 5.42 7.86 -6.43
N ARG A 38 4.17 7.93 -6.89
CA ARG A 38 3.50 9.20 -7.17
C ARG A 38 3.29 9.98 -5.87
N PRO A 39 3.45 11.32 -5.85
CA PRO A 39 3.25 12.18 -4.67
C PRO A 39 1.78 12.30 -4.23
N ASN A 40 0.94 11.32 -4.58
CA ASN A 40 -0.43 11.24 -4.12
C ASN A 40 -0.48 10.82 -2.64
N GLN A 41 -1.50 11.27 -1.92
CA GLN A 41 -1.70 10.83 -0.55
C GLN A 41 -1.88 9.30 -0.50
N PRO A 42 -1.27 8.63 0.50
CA PRO A 42 -1.50 7.21 0.74
C PRO A 42 -2.99 6.93 0.91
N LYS A 43 -3.54 5.98 0.15
CA LYS A 43 -4.94 5.57 0.31
C LYS A 43 -5.05 4.63 1.50
N VAL A 44 -5.98 4.93 2.40
CA VAL A 44 -6.32 4.06 3.54
C VAL A 44 -7.66 3.39 3.24
N ILE A 45 -7.69 2.07 3.28
CA ILE A 45 -8.83 1.23 2.90
C ILE A 45 -9.10 0.27 4.05
N ALA A 46 -10.35 0.19 4.52
CA ALA A 46 -10.70 -0.69 5.64
C ALA A 46 -10.79 -2.18 5.24
N ASP A 47 -11.22 -2.45 4.01
CA ASP A 47 -11.46 -3.79 3.50
C ASP A 47 -10.27 -4.34 2.70
N GLN A 48 -9.96 -5.63 2.91
CA GLN A 48 -8.81 -6.27 2.27
C GLN A 48 -9.02 -6.45 0.76
N ALA A 49 -10.20 -6.91 0.33
CA ALA A 49 -10.47 -7.19 -1.07
C ALA A 49 -10.46 -5.89 -1.88
N LEU A 50 -11.03 -4.80 -1.34
CA LEU A 50 -10.92 -3.48 -1.93
C LEU A 50 -9.48 -2.98 -2.00
N ALA A 51 -8.68 -3.25 -0.96
CA ALA A 51 -7.28 -2.83 -0.95
C ALA A 51 -6.43 -3.58 -1.98
N GLU A 52 -6.72 -4.87 -2.20
CA GLU A 52 -6.08 -5.68 -3.23
C GLU A 52 -6.50 -5.26 -4.65
N ALA A 53 -7.79 -4.96 -4.85
CA ALA A 53 -8.27 -4.42 -6.13
C ALA A 53 -7.64 -3.06 -6.44
N ALA A 54 -7.56 -2.17 -5.44
CA ALA A 54 -6.91 -0.87 -5.58
C ALA A 54 -5.41 -1.00 -5.87
N PHE A 55 -4.73 -1.96 -5.23
CA PHE A 55 -3.33 -2.28 -5.52
C PHE A 55 -3.14 -2.70 -6.98
N ALA A 56 -3.94 -3.65 -7.48
CA ALA A 56 -3.84 -4.11 -8.86
C ALA A 56 -4.09 -2.99 -9.88
N ALA A 57 -5.08 -2.15 -9.63
CA ALA A 57 -5.39 -0.99 -10.48
C ALA A 57 -4.21 0.00 -10.53
N GLU A 58 -3.61 0.29 -9.38
CA GLU A 58 -2.50 1.24 -9.28
C GLU A 58 -1.20 0.65 -9.86
N VAL A 59 -0.93 -0.64 -9.68
CA VAL A 59 0.19 -1.34 -10.34
C VAL A 59 0.03 -1.30 -11.87
N ALA A 60 -1.18 -1.57 -12.38
CA ALA A 60 -1.44 -1.47 -13.81
C ALA A 60 -1.25 -0.04 -14.33
N ALA A 61 -1.64 0.96 -13.54
CA ALA A 61 -1.43 2.37 -13.88
C ALA A 61 0.05 2.77 -13.84
N SER A 62 0.83 2.26 -12.89
CA SER A 62 2.28 2.49 -12.79
C SER A 62 3.05 1.80 -13.92
N LYS A 63 2.67 0.58 -14.29
CA LYS A 63 3.29 -0.14 -15.44
C LYS A 63 3.04 0.52 -16.79
N ARG A 64 1.93 1.25 -16.93
CA ARG A 64 1.58 2.00 -18.14
C ARG A 64 2.23 3.38 -18.19
N ASP A 65 2.87 3.81 -17.10
CA ASP A 65 3.44 5.15 -16.97
C ASP A 65 4.97 5.09 -17.22
N PRO A 66 5.48 5.65 -18.32
CA PRO A 66 6.93 5.67 -18.60
C PRO A 66 7.74 6.46 -17.56
N VAL A 67 7.09 7.19 -16.65
CA VAL A 67 7.74 7.89 -15.53
C VAL A 67 8.18 6.92 -14.42
N ALA A 68 7.50 5.78 -14.24
CA ALA A 68 7.88 4.78 -13.24
C ALA A 68 9.25 4.14 -13.54
N ASP A 69 9.59 3.96 -14.82
CA ASP A 69 10.91 3.49 -15.25
C ASP A 69 12.02 4.50 -14.93
N ARG A 70 11.75 5.82 -15.02
CA ARG A 70 12.75 6.86 -14.73
C ARG A 70 13.08 6.98 -13.24
N MET A 71 12.11 6.75 -12.35
CA MET A 71 12.36 6.79 -10.90
C MET A 71 12.99 5.50 -10.37
N ALA A 72 12.73 4.34 -10.99
CA ALA A 72 13.38 3.07 -10.62
C ALA A 72 14.86 3.02 -11.03
N ALA A 73 15.26 3.74 -12.09
CA ALA A 73 16.64 3.78 -12.58
C ALA A 73 17.57 4.77 -11.84
N SER A 74 17.10 5.45 -10.79
CA SER A 74 17.84 6.50 -10.06
C SER A 74 18.24 6.12 -8.63
N LEU A 75 18.10 4.84 -8.24
CA LEU A 75 18.55 4.26 -6.96
C LEU A 75 19.67 3.24 -7.23
#